data_AF-A0A3M1Q0F7-F1
#
_entry.id   AF-A0A3M1Q0F7-F1
#
_cell.length_a   1.000
_cell.length_b   1.000
_cell.length_c   1.000
_cell.angle_alpha   90.00
_cell.angle_beta   90.00
_cell.angle_gamma   90.00
#
_symmetry.space_group_name_H-M   'P 1'
#
loop_
_entity.id
_entity.type
_entity.pdbx_description
1 polymer ?
#
loop_
_entity_poly.entity_id
_entity_poly.type
_entity_poly.pdbx_seq_one_letter_code
_entity_poly.pdbx_strand_id
1 'polypeptide(L)'
;MNPFDYAVIVAYLGGMLVLGFIFRHQRGERDYFLADGRLGWPALALSAMATQLGAISFVSAPAFVGLREGGGMVWLAYEFGVPLGILLILMTVAPALYRSGVVTIYEFVERRFGL
;
A
#
# COMPACT_ATOMS: atom_id res chain seq x y z
N MET A 1 19.28 -4.07 -23.88
CA MET A 1 18.19 -3.10 -23.81
C MET A 1 18.25 -2.24 -25.05
N ASN A 2 17.15 -2.18 -25.79
CA ASN A 2 17.02 -1.42 -27.03
C ASN A 2 16.70 0.06 -26.67
N PRO A 3 17.10 1.04 -27.48
CA PRO A 3 16.57 2.41 -27.42
C PRO A 3 15.06 2.54 -27.13
N PHE A 4 14.23 1.63 -27.63
CA PHE A 4 12.79 1.60 -27.32
C PHE A 4 12.49 1.31 -25.83
N ASP A 5 13.26 0.44 -25.17
CA ASP A 5 13.08 0.13 -23.74
C ASP A 5 13.34 1.38 -22.90
N TYR A 6 14.41 2.11 -23.22
CA TYR A 6 14.74 3.37 -22.56
C TYR A 6 13.67 4.43 -22.79
N ALA A 7 13.11 4.52 -23.99
CA ALA A 7 12.03 5.46 -24.30
C ALA A 7 10.79 5.19 -23.41
N VAL A 8 10.42 3.92 -23.22
CA VAL A 8 9.29 3.54 -22.36
C VAL A 8 9.57 3.90 -20.90
N ILE A 9 10.77 3.63 -20.39
CA ILE A 9 11.16 3.96 -19.01
C ILE A 9 11.11 5.48 -18.78
N VAL A 10 11.69 6.27 -19.69
CA VAL A 10 11.70 7.74 -19.59
C VAL A 10 10.28 8.29 -19.66
N ALA A 11 9.44 7.77 -20.56
CA ALA A 11 8.04 8.18 -20.66
C ALA A 11 7.25 7.87 -19.38
N TYR A 12 7.44 6.67 -18.80
CA TYR A 12 6.80 6.29 -17.53
C TYR A 12 7.22 7.20 -16.37
N LEU A 13 8.54 7.41 -16.20
CA LEU A 13 9.08 8.29 -15.15
C LEU A 13 8.61 9.73 -15.33
N GLY A 14 8.63 10.24 -16.56
CA GLY A 14 8.10 11.56 -16.90
C GLY A 14 6.62 11.70 -16.57
N GLY A 15 5.81 10.70 -16.92
CA GLY A 15 4.39 10.66 -16.58
C GLY A 15 4.13 10.68 -15.07
N MET A 16 4.90 9.93 -14.29
CA MET A 16 4.81 9.94 -12.82
C MET A 16 5.15 11.31 -12.22
N LEU A 17 6.18 11.98 -12.74
CA LEU A 17 6.53 13.34 -12.31
C LEU A 17 5.44 14.35 -12.65
N VAL A 18 4.84 14.26 -13.84
CA VAL A 18 3.73 15.11 -14.26
C VAL A 18 2.52 14.90 -13.35
N LEU A 19 2.17 13.65 -13.04
CA LEU A 19 1.09 13.34 -12.08
C LEU A 19 1.38 13.95 -10.71
N GLY A 20 2.60 13.79 -10.19
CA GLY A 20 3.01 14.41 -8.93
C GLY A 20 2.89 15.94 -8.95
N PHE A 21 3.24 16.58 -10.07
CA PHE A 21 3.11 18.03 -10.23
C PHE A 21 1.65 18.48 -10.29
N ILE A 22 0.75 17.70 -10.92
CA ILE A 22 -0.69 18.01 -10.98
C ILE A 22 -1.30 17.96 -9.58
N PHE A 23 -0.97 16.94 -8.78
CA PHE A 23 -1.54 16.72 -7.45
C PHE A 23 -0.76 17.38 -6.30
N ARG A 24 0.16 18.30 -6.59
CA ARG A 24 1.04 18.94 -5.58
C ARG A 24 0.33 19.88 -4.60
N HIS A 25 -0.87 20.35 -4.92
CA HIS A 25 -1.56 21.38 -4.13
C HIS A 25 -2.52 20.76 -3.12
N GLN A 26 -1.99 20.44 -1.93
CA GLN A 26 -2.76 19.89 -0.82
C GLN A 26 -2.84 20.92 0.32
N ARG A 27 -4.02 21.10 0.93
CA ARG A 27 -4.27 22.06 2.02
C ARG A 27 -4.33 21.35 3.38
N GLY A 28 -3.18 21.30 4.05
CA GLY A 28 -3.07 20.75 5.42
C GLY A 28 -3.00 19.22 5.47
N GLU A 29 -2.77 18.69 6.68
CA GLU A 29 -2.45 17.28 6.89
C GLU A 29 -3.60 16.33 6.55
N ARG A 30 -4.85 16.70 6.88
CA ARG A 30 -6.03 15.88 6.55
C ARG A 30 -6.28 15.76 5.05
N ASP A 31 -6.08 16.83 4.29
CA ASP A 31 -6.20 16.80 2.84
C ASP A 31 -5.07 15.96 2.22
N TYR A 32 -3.86 16.08 2.76
CA TYR A 32 -2.71 15.30 2.31
C TYR A 32 -2.85 13.80 2.58
N PHE A 33 -3.28 13.40 3.78
CA PHE A 33 -3.32 11.98 4.19
C PHE A 33 -4.67 11.30 3.96
N LEU A 34 -5.79 12.02 4.05
CA LEU A 34 -7.14 11.44 3.95
C LEU A 34 -7.90 11.91 2.70
N ALA A 35 -7.30 12.80 1.88
CA ALA A 35 -7.98 13.45 0.75
C ALA A 35 -9.34 14.04 1.14
N ASP A 36 -9.46 14.50 2.39
CA ASP A 36 -10.68 15.03 3.02
C ASP A 36 -11.91 14.09 2.90
N GLY A 37 -11.67 12.77 2.83
CA GLY A 37 -12.73 11.76 2.68
C GLY A 37 -13.40 11.74 1.30
N ARG A 38 -12.81 12.40 0.29
CA ARG A 38 -13.40 12.56 -1.06
C ARG A 38 -13.12 11.39 -1.99
N LEU A 39 -12.19 10.50 -1.63
CA LEU A 39 -11.84 9.30 -2.41
C LEU A 39 -12.89 8.21 -2.20
N GLY A 40 -13.48 7.74 -3.30
CA GLY A 40 -14.38 6.59 -3.28
C GLY A 40 -13.64 5.27 -2.97
N TRP A 41 -14.37 4.30 -2.44
CA TRP A 41 -13.83 2.98 -2.07
C TRP A 41 -13.06 2.24 -3.20
N PRO A 42 -13.39 2.36 -4.51
CA PRO A 42 -12.63 1.65 -5.54
C PRO A 42 -11.22 2.20 -5.72
N ALA A 43 -11.05 3.53 -5.65
CA ALA A 43 -9.74 4.16 -5.74
C ALA A 43 -8.89 3.83 -4.52
N LEU A 44 -9.49 3.81 -3.33
CA LEU A 44 -8.83 3.41 -2.09
C LEU A 44 -8.39 1.93 -2.13
N ALA A 45 -9.26 1.03 -2.60
CA ALA A 45 -8.93 -0.38 -2.74
C ALA A 45 -7.79 -0.61 -3.74
N LEU A 46 -7.84 0.05 -4.90
CA LEU A 46 -6.79 -0.05 -5.91
C LEU A 46 -5.44 0.48 -5.37
N SER A 47 -5.46 1.61 -4.67
CA SER A 47 -4.26 2.15 -4.03
C SER A 47 -3.71 1.18 -2.97
N ALA A 48 -4.56 0.60 -2.14
CA ALA A 48 -4.14 -0.37 -1.13
C ALA A 48 -3.54 -1.65 -1.74
N MET A 49 -4.08 -2.11 -2.87
CA MET A 49 -3.50 -3.22 -3.63
C MET A 49 -2.14 -2.85 -4.22
N ALA A 50 -2.02 -1.66 -4.83
CA ALA A 50 -0.76 -1.19 -5.39
C ALA A 50 0.34 -1.05 -4.33
N THR A 51 0.01 -0.56 -3.13
CA THR A 51 0.97 -0.42 -2.01
C THR A 51 1.51 -1.75 -1.51
N GLN A 52 0.74 -2.83 -1.58
CA GLN A 52 1.19 -4.16 -1.13
C GLN A 52 2.19 -4.80 -2.09
N LEU A 53 2.21 -4.38 -3.36
CA LEU A 53 3.05 -4.97 -4.39
C LEU A 53 4.29 -4.10 -4.61
N GLY A 54 5.42 -4.56 -4.07
CA GLY A 54 6.73 -3.92 -4.27
C GLY A 54 7.59 -4.67 -5.30
N ALA A 55 8.67 -4.02 -5.76
CA ALA A 55 9.68 -4.67 -6.59
C ALA A 55 10.26 -5.94 -5.93
N ILE A 56 10.38 -5.92 -4.59
CA ILE A 56 10.79 -7.09 -3.81
C ILE A 56 9.82 -8.24 -4.04
N SER A 57 8.51 -8.01 -3.94
CA SER A 57 7.48 -9.04 -4.12
C SER A 57 7.58 -9.71 -5.50
N PHE A 58 7.81 -8.92 -6.56
CA PHE A 58 7.91 -9.45 -7.92
C PHE A 58 9.13 -10.35 -8.15
N VAL A 59 10.25 -10.07 -7.47
CA VAL A 59 11.47 -10.87 -7.60
C VAL A 59 11.45 -12.04 -6.62
N SER A 60 11.04 -11.79 -5.37
CA SER A 60 11.12 -12.75 -4.28
C SER A 60 10.04 -13.83 -4.37
N ALA A 61 8.83 -13.52 -4.80
CA ALA A 61 7.74 -14.50 -4.83
C ALA A 61 8.01 -15.65 -5.82
N PRO A 62 8.38 -15.41 -7.09
CA PRO A 62 8.72 -16.49 -8.02
C PRO A 62 9.98 -17.24 -7.60
N ALA A 63 10.98 -16.54 -7.06
CA ALA A 63 12.20 -17.17 -6.56
C ALA A 63 11.89 -18.11 -5.38
N PHE A 64 11.05 -17.67 -4.45
CA PHE A 64 10.63 -18.47 -3.30
C PHE A 64 9.81 -19.68 -3.72
N VAL A 65 8.86 -19.51 -4.63
CA VAL A 65 7.99 -20.59 -5.09
C VAL A 65 8.76 -21.61 -5.95
N GLY A 66 9.62 -21.13 -6.85
CA GLY A 66 10.29 -21.96 -7.85
C GLY A 66 11.64 -22.55 -7.43
N LEU A 67 12.37 -21.90 -6.53
CA LEU A 67 13.73 -22.32 -6.14
C LEU A 67 13.79 -23.00 -4.77
N ARG A 68 12.80 -22.77 -3.90
CA ARG A 68 12.75 -23.41 -2.58
C ARG A 68 11.93 -24.69 -2.65
N GLU A 69 12.49 -25.78 -2.14
CA GLU A 69 11.75 -27.05 -2.00
C GLU A 69 10.51 -26.83 -1.10
N GLY A 70 9.32 -27.19 -1.62
CA GLY A 70 8.04 -26.94 -0.95
C GLY A 70 7.59 -25.46 -0.89
N GLY A 71 8.33 -24.54 -1.52
CA GLY A 71 8.08 -23.10 -1.48
C GLY A 71 6.68 -22.70 -1.93
N GLY A 72 6.15 -23.35 -2.97
CA GLY A 72 4.78 -23.10 -3.46
C GLY A 72 3.70 -23.37 -2.42
N MET A 73 3.79 -24.47 -1.67
CA MET A 73 2.78 -24.79 -0.64
C MET A 73 2.87 -23.84 0.56
N VAL A 74 4.08 -23.44 0.94
CA VAL A 74 4.29 -22.43 2.00
C VAL A 74 3.77 -21.06 1.57
N TRP A 75 4.04 -20.66 0.33
CA TRP A 75 3.54 -19.42 -0.25
C TRP A 75 2.01 -19.41 -0.30
N LEU A 76 1.39 -20.51 -0.73
CA LEU A 76 -0.06 -20.66 -0.76
C LEU A 76 -0.68 -20.53 0.64
N ALA A 77 -0.09 -21.18 1.65
CA ALA A 77 -0.55 -21.05 3.03
C ALA A 77 -0.46 -19.60 3.54
N TYR A 78 0.63 -18.90 3.18
CA TYR A 78 0.79 -17.48 3.49
C TYR A 78 -0.29 -16.61 2.81
N GLU A 79 -0.56 -16.85 1.52
CA GLU A 79 -1.55 -16.10 0.74
C GLU A 79 -2.98 -16.27 1.28
N PHE A 80 -3.32 -17.43 1.86
CA PHE A 80 -4.59 -17.60 2.58
C PHE A 80 -4.56 -17.03 4.00
N GLY A 81 -3.42 -17.05 4.67
CA GLY A 81 -3.26 -16.54 6.03
C GLY A 81 -3.36 -15.01 6.12
N VAL A 82 -2.77 -14.29 5.17
CA VAL A 82 -2.74 -12.82 5.17
C VAL A 82 -4.15 -12.21 5.13
N PRO A 83 -5.07 -12.59 4.22
CA PRO A 83 -6.43 -12.08 4.21
C PRO A 83 -7.18 -12.35 5.52
N LEU A 84 -6.99 -13.53 6.12
CA LEU A 84 -7.61 -13.86 7.41
C LEU A 84 -7.06 -12.99 8.54
N GLY A 85 -5.75 -12.74 8.56
CA GLY A 85 -5.12 -11.81 9.51
C GLY A 85 -5.62 -10.38 9.34
N ILE A 86 -5.74 -9.91 8.09
CA ILE A 86 -6.30 -8.59 7.78
C ILE A 86 -7.76 -8.50 8.24
N LEU A 87 -8.57 -9.54 8.02
CA LEU A 87 -9.96 -9.57 8.49
C LEU A 87 -10.05 -9.42 10.01
N LEU A 88 -9.18 -10.10 10.76
CA LEU A 88 -9.10 -9.98 12.21
C LEU A 88 -8.71 -8.55 12.64
N ILE A 89 -7.75 -7.93 11.96
CA ILE A 89 -7.34 -6.53 12.21
C ILE A 89 -8.51 -5.57 11.91
N LEU A 90 -9.24 -5.78 10.81
CA LEU A 90 -10.41 -4.98 10.43
C LEU A 90 -11.55 -5.09 11.45
N MET A 91 -11.71 -6.24 12.10
CA MET A 91 -12.74 -6.43 13.12
C MET A 91 -12.34 -5.87 14.49
N THR A 92 -11.05 -5.88 14.83
CA THR A 92 -10.56 -5.56 16.18
C THR A 92 -9.92 -4.17 16.28
N VAL A 93 -8.94 -3.88 15.43
CA VAL A 93 -8.10 -2.67 15.49
C VAL A 93 -8.71 -1.52 14.70
N ALA A 94 -9.22 -1.80 13.48
CA ALA A 94 -9.73 -0.75 12.60
C ALA A 94 -10.88 0.08 13.23
N PRO A 95 -11.85 -0.50 13.98
CA PRO A 95 -12.91 0.30 14.62
C PRO A 95 -12.36 1.25 15.69
N ALA A 96 -11.33 0.83 16.43
CA ALA A 96 -10.68 1.67 17.43
C ALA A 96 -9.92 2.84 16.79
N LEU A 97 -9.16 2.59 15.72
CA LEU A 97 -8.49 3.65 14.96
C LEU A 97 -9.51 4.62 14.36
N TYR A 98 -10.55 4.12 13.70
CA TYR A 98 -11.57 4.96 13.05
C TYR A 98 -12.30 5.86 14.05
N ARG A 99 -12.68 5.33 15.23
CA ARG A 99 -13.35 6.10 16.28
C ARG A 99 -12.45 7.14 16.95
N SER A 100 -11.13 6.96 16.92
CA SER A 100 -10.18 7.90 17.55
C SER A 100 -10.03 9.22 16.79
N GLY A 101 -10.39 9.25 15.50
CA GLY A 101 -10.34 10.45 14.65
C GLY A 101 -8.92 10.98 14.36
N VAL A 102 -7.89 10.19 14.69
CA VAL A 102 -6.48 10.48 14.41
C VAL A 102 -6.15 10.29 12.93
N VAL A 103 -5.16 11.03 12.45
CA VAL A 103 -4.73 10.96 11.04
C VAL A 103 -3.62 9.94 10.84
N THR A 104 -2.82 9.69 11.89
CA THR A 104 -1.70 8.74 11.84
C THR A 104 -1.80 7.69 12.94
N ILE A 105 -1.22 6.51 12.70
CA ILE A 105 -1.15 5.46 13.73
C ILE A 105 -0.24 5.86 14.90
N TYR A 106 0.75 6.70 14.66
CA TYR A 106 1.64 7.22 15.70
C TYR A 106 0.87 8.10 16.68
N GLU A 107 0.01 9.00 16.17
CA GLU A 107 -0.87 9.83 16.99
C GLU A 107 -1.82 8.98 17.86
N PHE A 108 -2.32 7.85 17.33
CA PHE A 108 -3.12 6.91 18.11
C PHE A 108 -2.34 6.36 19.31
N VAL A 109 -1.09 5.93 19.08
CA VAL A 109 -0.22 5.37 20.11
C VAL A 109 0.15 6.42 21.14
N GLU A 110 0.54 7.62 20.71
CA GLU A 110 0.83 8.77 21.58
C GLU A 110 -0.35 9.08 22.50
N ARG A 111 -1.57 9.23 21.97
CA ARG A 111 -2.77 9.49 22.79
C ARG A 111 -3.09 8.35 23.77
N ARG A 112 -2.79 7.10 23.40
CA ARG A 112 -3.16 5.93 24.20
C ARG A 112 -2.14 5.61 25.29
N PHE A 113 -0.87 5.90 25.06
CA PHE A 113 0.25 5.48 25.91
C PHE A 113 1.14 6.63 26.40
N GLY A 114 0.98 7.84 25.87
CA GLY A 114 1.73 9.03 26.27
C GLY A 114 3.19 9.06 25.81
N LEU A 115 3.51 8.39 24.70
CA LEU A 115 4.83 8.36 24.08
C LEU A 115 5.11 9.62 23.28
#